data_AF-A0A2H0S5Z2-F1
#
_entry.id   AF-A0A2H0S5Z2-F1
#
_cell.length_a   1.000
_cell.length_b   1.000
_cell.length_c   1.000
_cell.angle_alpha   90.00
_cell.angle_beta   90.00
_cell.angle_gamma   90.00
#
_symmetry.space_group_name_H-M   'P 1'
#
loop_
_entity.id
_entity.type
_entity.pdbx_description
1 polymer ?
#
loop_
_entity_poly.entity_id
_entity_poly.type
_entity_poly.pdbx_seq_one_letter_code
_entity_poly.pdbx_strand_id
1 'polypeptide(L)'
;MSWLDKFPSGEKERVRERFRMSPAAYEKMRERVKGPEDLKEEMQWNEAMAQLKFALETEKELKDALIEQIASDIESGGLESVLESVDLPQEIRDQLERGEFDVHVDTPVESERDQIVLVPEGNITEKIPINFSLSETYVSQLGES
;
A
#
# COMPACT_ATOMS: atom_id res chain seq x y z
N MET A 1 17.49 17.68 -39.67
CA MET A 1 16.24 18.36 -40.08
C MET A 1 15.12 17.88 -39.20
N SER A 2 14.42 18.77 -38.52
CA SER A 2 13.22 18.41 -37.76
C SER A 2 12.08 18.08 -38.73
N TRP A 3 11.21 17.11 -38.41
CA TRP A 3 10.02 16.84 -39.23
C TRP A 3 9.12 18.07 -39.36
N LEU A 4 9.15 18.96 -38.37
CA LEU A 4 8.49 20.26 -38.40
C LEU A 4 9.02 21.18 -39.49
N ASP A 5 10.28 21.03 -39.94
CA ASP A 5 10.90 21.91 -40.94
C ASP A 5 10.26 21.80 -42.32
N LYS A 6 9.52 20.71 -42.58
CA LYS A 6 8.81 20.45 -43.84
C LYS A 6 7.51 21.25 -43.99
N PHE A 7 7.02 21.87 -42.92
CA PHE A 7 5.77 22.63 -42.92
C PHE A 7 5.98 24.12 -43.26
N PRO A 8 5.01 24.79 -43.91
CA PRO A 8 4.98 26.24 -44.05
C PRO A 8 5.00 26.94 -42.69
N SER A 9 5.55 28.16 -42.61
CA SER A 9 5.75 28.90 -41.34
C SER A 9 4.49 29.06 -40.50
N GLY A 10 3.33 29.33 -41.11
CA GLY A 10 2.06 29.46 -40.38
C GLY A 10 1.52 28.13 -39.80
N GLU A 11 1.77 27.00 -40.48
CA GLU A 11 1.39 25.68 -39.96
C GLU A 11 2.35 25.20 -38.87
N LYS A 12 3.64 25.53 -38.99
CA LYS A 12 4.64 25.33 -37.93
C LYS A 12 4.22 26.03 -36.64
N GLU A 13 3.71 27.25 -36.74
CA GLU A 13 3.26 28.04 -35.59
C GLU A 13 2.01 27.42 -34.93
N ARG A 14 0.99 27.07 -35.71
CA ARG A 14 -0.21 26.35 -35.19
C ARG A 14 0.10 24.99 -34.58
N VAL A 15 1.08 24.27 -35.13
CA VAL A 15 1.52 22.98 -34.58
C VAL A 15 2.26 23.21 -33.27
N ARG A 16 3.17 24.18 -33.20
CA ARG A 16 3.87 24.56 -31.95
C ARG A 16 2.92 25.07 -30.87
N GLU A 17 1.89 25.82 -31.22
CA GLU A 17 0.85 26.26 -30.29
C GLU A 17 0.01 25.09 -29.78
N ARG A 18 -0.38 24.15 -30.65
CA ARG A 18 -1.09 22.93 -30.23
C ARG A 18 -0.27 22.04 -29.30
N PHE A 19 1.05 21.99 -29.48
CA PHE A 19 1.95 21.19 -28.65
C PHE A 19 2.56 21.96 -27.47
N ARG A 20 2.34 23.29 -27.38
CA ARG A 20 2.61 24.05 -26.16
C ARG A 20 1.51 23.73 -25.16
N MET A 21 1.79 22.79 -24.25
CA MET A 21 0.95 22.63 -23.07
C MET A 21 0.83 23.98 -22.36
N SER A 22 -0.39 24.35 -21.98
CA SER A 22 -0.61 25.60 -21.25
C SER A 22 0.14 25.54 -19.91
N PRO A 23 0.59 26.68 -19.37
CA PRO A 23 1.22 26.71 -18.04
C PRO A 23 0.38 26.00 -16.96
N ALA A 24 -0.95 26.15 -17.02
CA ALA A 24 -1.89 25.45 -16.15
C ALA A 24 -1.93 23.92 -16.36
N ALA A 25 -1.70 23.42 -17.57
CA ALA A 25 -1.58 21.99 -17.83
C ALA A 25 -0.26 21.42 -17.28
N TYR A 26 0.83 22.19 -17.35
CA TYR A 26 2.10 21.83 -16.72
C TYR A 26 2.02 21.84 -15.19
N GLU A 27 1.32 22.79 -14.60
CA GLU A 27 1.14 22.89 -13.14
C GLU A 27 0.35 21.69 -12.60
N LYS A 28 -0.78 21.36 -13.24
CA LYS A 28 -1.53 20.12 -12.94
C LYS A 28 -0.74 18.84 -13.16
N MET A 29 0.20 18.84 -14.10
CA MET A 29 1.07 17.69 -14.35
C MET A 29 2.15 17.56 -13.27
N ARG A 30 2.70 18.68 -12.78
CA ARG A 30 3.63 18.67 -11.64
C ARG A 30 2.96 18.26 -10.35
N GLU A 31 1.73 18.70 -10.10
CA GLU A 31 0.93 18.27 -8.94
C GLU A 31 0.64 16.75 -8.97
N ARG A 32 0.61 16.12 -10.15
CA ARG A 32 0.37 14.67 -10.29
C ARG A 32 1.62 13.81 -10.16
N VAL A 33 2.82 14.39 -10.27
CA VAL A 33 4.07 13.64 -10.21
C VAL A 33 4.57 13.72 -8.77
N LYS A 34 4.64 12.56 -8.09
CA LYS A 34 5.19 12.45 -6.74
C LYS A 34 6.61 13.01 -6.67
N GLY A 35 6.94 13.68 -5.57
CA GLY A 35 8.27 14.23 -5.37
C GLY A 35 9.35 13.14 -5.29
N PRO A 36 10.62 13.47 -5.54
CA PRO A 36 11.71 12.50 -5.40
C PRO A 36 11.87 11.97 -3.97
N GLU A 37 11.53 12.76 -2.95
CA GLU A 37 11.55 12.32 -1.54
C GLU A 37 10.39 11.35 -1.27
N ASP A 38 9.16 11.67 -1.69
CA ASP A 38 8.01 10.78 -1.56
C ASP A 38 8.25 9.41 -2.21
N LEU A 39 8.89 9.41 -3.39
CA LEU A 39 9.28 8.17 -4.07
C LEU A 39 10.29 7.37 -3.27
N LYS A 40 11.19 8.04 -2.56
CA LYS A 40 12.22 7.39 -1.75
C LYS A 40 11.63 6.71 -0.53
N GLU A 41 10.72 7.40 0.15
CA GLU A 41 9.97 6.85 1.28
C GLU A 41 9.11 5.65 0.84
N GLU A 42 8.43 5.76 -0.31
CA GLU A 42 7.64 4.66 -0.87
C GLU A 42 8.51 3.46 -1.25
N MET A 43 9.68 3.69 -1.86
CA MET A 43 10.61 2.62 -2.18
C MET A 43 11.10 1.89 -0.93
N GLN A 44 11.45 2.63 0.13
CA GLN A 44 11.89 2.05 1.39
C GLN A 44 10.79 1.24 2.06
N TRP A 45 9.57 1.77 2.06
CA TRP A 45 8.40 1.07 2.58
C TRP A 45 8.14 -0.25 1.82
N ASN A 46 8.13 -0.19 0.49
CA ASN A 46 7.90 -1.36 -0.35
C ASN A 46 9.01 -2.41 -0.18
N GLU A 47 10.27 -1.99 -0.01
CA GLU A 47 11.37 -2.89 0.27
C GLU A 47 11.17 -3.61 1.60
N ALA A 48 10.80 -2.89 2.66
CA ALA A 48 10.52 -3.48 3.96
C ALA A 48 9.31 -4.44 3.93
N MET A 49 8.23 -4.08 3.21
CA MET A 49 7.06 -4.95 3.07
C MET A 49 7.38 -6.22 2.28
N ALA A 50 8.19 -6.12 1.21
CA ALA A 50 8.59 -7.26 0.43
C ALA A 50 9.45 -8.24 1.25
N GLN A 51 10.35 -7.71 2.09
CA GLN A 51 11.14 -8.52 3.02
C GLN A 51 10.25 -9.20 4.06
N LEU A 52 9.32 -8.45 4.67
CA LEU A 52 8.36 -9.01 5.62
C LEU A 52 7.52 -10.12 4.97
N LYS A 53 7.00 -9.88 3.76
CA LYS A 53 6.24 -10.88 3.01
C LYS A 53 7.04 -12.17 2.81
N PHE A 54 8.28 -12.04 2.37
CA PHE A 54 9.17 -13.17 2.19
C PHE A 54 9.38 -13.92 3.51
N ALA A 55 9.68 -13.19 4.60
CA ALA A 55 9.89 -13.77 5.92
C ALA A 55 8.64 -14.52 6.43
N LEU A 56 7.44 -13.95 6.25
CA LEU A 56 6.19 -14.61 6.63
C LEU A 56 5.92 -15.89 5.81
N GLU A 57 6.37 -15.94 4.56
CA GLU A 57 6.24 -17.13 3.71
C GLU A 57 7.29 -18.21 4.03
N THR A 58 8.49 -17.83 4.50
CA THR A 58 9.61 -18.75 4.76
C THR A 58 9.76 -19.18 6.21
N GLU A 59 9.47 -18.28 7.15
CA GLU A 59 9.75 -18.44 8.58
C GLU A 59 8.44 -18.56 9.36
N LYS A 60 8.03 -19.80 9.60
CA LYS A 60 6.80 -20.08 10.34
C LYS A 60 6.81 -19.49 11.75
N GLU A 61 7.95 -19.53 12.44
CA GLU A 61 8.06 -19.02 13.82
C GLU A 61 7.79 -17.51 13.89
N LEU A 62 8.28 -16.75 12.91
CA LEU A 62 8.05 -15.31 12.80
C LEU A 62 6.57 -15.02 12.51
N LYS A 63 5.97 -15.79 11.61
CA LYS A 63 4.55 -15.69 11.29
C LYS A 63 3.66 -15.98 12.50
N ASP A 64 3.93 -17.07 13.22
CA ASP A 64 3.18 -17.45 14.42
C ASP A 64 3.32 -16.38 15.52
N ALA A 65 4.54 -15.83 15.72
CA ALA A 65 4.76 -14.74 16.67
C ALA A 65 3.99 -13.45 16.30
N LEU A 66 3.92 -13.11 15.01
CA LEU A 66 3.15 -11.95 14.54
C LEU A 66 1.65 -12.17 14.74
N ILE A 67 1.14 -13.38 14.50
CA ILE A 67 -0.25 -13.74 14.78
C ILE A 67 -0.55 -13.60 16.27
N GLU A 68 0.31 -14.12 17.15
CA GLU A 68 0.13 -14.01 18.61
C GLU A 68 0.14 -12.56 19.09
N GLN A 69 1.05 -11.74 18.56
CA GLN A 69 1.12 -10.31 18.89
C GLN A 69 -0.18 -9.58 18.48
N ILE A 70 -0.64 -9.81 17.25
CA ILE A 70 -1.87 -9.20 16.74
C ILE A 70 -3.09 -9.68 17.55
N ALA A 71 -3.16 -10.96 17.90
CA ALA A 71 -4.24 -11.49 18.73
C ALA A 71 -4.25 -10.84 20.12
N SER A 72 -3.07 -10.67 20.75
CA SER A 72 -2.93 -9.97 22.03
C SER A 72 -3.38 -8.51 21.95
N ASP A 73 -3.08 -7.83 20.84
CA ASP A 73 -3.48 -6.44 20.62
C ASP A 73 -4.99 -6.31 20.38
N ILE A 74 -5.61 -7.28 19.69
CA ILE A 74 -7.08 -7.36 19.56
C ILE A 74 -7.73 -7.61 20.93
N GLU A 75 -7.21 -8.54 21.73
CA GLU A 75 -7.74 -8.81 23.08
C GLU A 75 -7.65 -7.58 24.00
N SER A 76 -6.57 -6.81 23.88
CA SER A 76 -6.29 -5.66 24.76
C SER A 76 -7.00 -4.38 24.34
N GLY A 77 -7.09 -4.10 23.03
CA GLY A 77 -7.57 -2.84 22.46
C GLY A 77 -8.87 -2.93 21.66
N GLY A 78 -9.33 -4.15 21.37
CA GLY A 78 -10.46 -4.40 20.47
C GLY A 78 -10.06 -4.46 18.99
N LEU A 79 -10.99 -4.86 18.13
CA LEU A 79 -10.75 -4.88 16.68
C LEU A 79 -10.52 -3.47 16.12
N GLU A 80 -11.12 -2.45 16.74
CA GLU A 80 -11.00 -1.04 16.35
C GLU A 80 -9.58 -0.49 16.50
N SER A 81 -8.77 -1.03 17.42
CA SER A 81 -7.38 -0.57 17.56
C SER A 81 -6.47 -1.15 16.49
N VAL A 82 -6.82 -2.34 15.97
CA VAL A 82 -5.97 -3.10 15.04
C VAL A 82 -6.36 -2.87 13.58
N LEU A 83 -7.66 -2.80 13.27
CA LEU A 83 -8.14 -2.71 11.90
C LEU A 83 -8.26 -1.26 11.41
N GLU A 84 -8.02 -1.03 10.13
CA GLU A 84 -8.24 0.30 9.52
C GLU A 84 -9.74 0.62 9.39
N SER A 85 -10.56 -0.40 9.10
CA SER A 85 -12.01 -0.28 9.05
C SER A 85 -12.67 -1.50 9.69
N VAL A 86 -13.72 -1.26 10.48
CA VAL A 86 -14.42 -2.30 11.26
C VAL A 86 -15.76 -2.64 10.62
N ASP A 87 -16.10 -2.13 9.43
CA ASP A 87 -17.36 -2.45 8.75
C ASP A 87 -17.34 -3.84 8.11
N LEU A 88 -17.30 -4.85 8.99
CA LEU A 88 -17.20 -6.26 8.67
C LEU A 88 -18.48 -7.00 9.10
N PRO A 89 -18.87 -8.05 8.35
CA PRO A 89 -19.91 -8.98 8.78
C PRO A 89 -19.63 -9.52 10.19
N GLN A 90 -20.69 -9.71 10.98
CA GLN A 90 -20.55 -10.16 12.37
C GLN A 90 -19.83 -11.51 12.50
N GLU A 91 -20.04 -12.41 11.55
CA GLU A 91 -19.36 -13.71 11.50
C GLU A 91 -17.82 -13.56 11.41
N ILE A 92 -17.35 -12.59 10.62
CA ILE A 92 -15.92 -12.32 10.45
C ILE A 92 -15.33 -11.64 11.68
N ARG A 93 -16.09 -10.74 12.31
CA ARG A 93 -15.67 -10.14 13.58
C ARG A 93 -15.48 -11.20 14.66
N ASP A 94 -16.44 -12.12 14.79
CA ASP A 94 -16.38 -13.21 15.76
C ASP A 94 -15.17 -14.13 15.50
N GLN A 95 -14.78 -14.36 14.24
CA GLN A 95 -13.58 -15.12 13.88
C GLN A 95 -12.30 -14.38 14.30
N LEU A 96 -12.20 -13.09 13.97
CA LEU A 96 -11.04 -12.28 14.31
C LEU A 96 -10.84 -12.15 15.82
N GLU A 97 -11.92 -11.97 16.58
CA GLU A 97 -11.89 -11.92 18.05
C GLU A 97 -11.44 -13.23 18.69
N ARG A 98 -11.63 -14.37 18.00
CA ARG A 98 -11.17 -15.69 18.46
C ARG A 98 -9.73 -16.00 18.04
N GLY A 99 -9.08 -15.12 17.29
CA GLY A 99 -7.76 -15.39 16.71
C GLY A 99 -7.79 -16.33 15.50
N GLU A 100 -8.97 -16.56 14.90
CA GLU A 100 -9.13 -17.45 13.74
C GLU A 100 -8.80 -16.72 12.43
N PHE A 101 -7.54 -16.30 12.27
CA PHE A 101 -7.07 -15.58 11.09
C PHE A 101 -5.62 -15.92 10.72
N ASP A 102 -5.31 -15.68 9.45
CA ASP A 102 -3.96 -15.72 8.92
C ASP A 102 -3.47 -14.31 8.57
N VAL A 103 -2.14 -14.11 8.60
CA VAL A 103 -1.50 -12.82 8.34
C VAL A 103 -0.77 -12.87 7.00
N HIS A 104 -1.03 -11.87 6.16
CA HIS A 104 -0.41 -11.71 4.85
C HIS A 104 0.01 -10.25 4.61
N VAL A 105 0.87 -10.05 3.62
CA VAL A 105 1.19 -8.72 3.08
C VAL A 105 0.63 -8.63 1.67
N ASP A 106 -0.22 -7.63 1.45
CA ASP A 106 -0.89 -7.42 0.18
C ASP A 106 -1.08 -5.94 -0.14
N THR A 107 -1.37 -5.67 -1.42
CA THR A 107 -1.70 -4.35 -1.92
C THR A 107 -3.22 -4.30 -2.16
N PRO A 108 -4.03 -3.71 -1.26
CA PRO A 108 -5.49 -3.75 -1.37
C PRO A 108 -6.01 -3.08 -2.65
N VAL A 109 -5.28 -2.10 -3.19
CA VAL A 109 -5.54 -1.42 -4.47
C VAL A 109 -4.21 -1.17 -5.20
N GLU A 110 -4.16 -1.34 -6.53
CA GLU A 110 -2.95 -1.14 -7.37
C GLU A 110 -2.30 0.25 -7.23
N SER A 111 -3.02 1.24 -6.70
CA SER A 111 -2.52 2.61 -6.46
C SER A 111 -2.06 2.88 -5.03
N GLU A 112 -2.22 1.91 -4.14
CA GLU A 112 -1.94 2.03 -2.71
C GLU A 112 -0.66 1.29 -2.31
N ARG A 113 -0.19 1.57 -1.11
CA ARG A 113 1.03 0.96 -0.57
C ARG A 113 0.73 -0.46 -0.11
N ASP A 114 1.75 -1.31 -0.11
CA ASP A 114 1.65 -2.63 0.51
C ASP A 114 1.34 -2.48 2.00
N GLN A 115 0.44 -3.31 2.50
CA GLN A 115 0.00 -3.30 3.90
C GLN A 115 -0.13 -4.72 4.44
N ILE A 116 -0.08 -4.85 5.76
CA ILE A 116 -0.39 -6.10 6.44
C ILE A 116 -1.92 -6.26 6.44
N VAL A 117 -2.37 -7.43 6.00
CA VAL A 117 -3.78 -7.80 5.93
C VAL A 117 -4.04 -9.07 6.72
N LEU A 118 -5.19 -9.10 7.40
CA LEU A 118 -5.70 -10.30 8.06
C LEU A 118 -6.66 -11.00 7.11
N VAL A 119 -6.57 -12.33 7.06
CA VAL A 119 -7.42 -13.21 6.26
C VAL A 119 -8.12 -14.18 7.21
N PRO A 120 -9.44 -14.05 7.44
CA PRO A 120 -10.16 -14.97 8.32
C PRO A 120 -10.11 -16.41 7.84
N GLU A 121 -10.04 -17.37 8.77
CA GLU A 121 -10.03 -18.79 8.41
C GLU A 121 -11.31 -19.18 7.66
N GLY A 122 -11.15 -19.77 6.47
CA GLY A 122 -12.27 -20.18 5.61
C GLY A 122 -12.75 -19.13 4.60
N ASN A 123 -12.31 -17.87 4.70
CA ASN A 123 -12.62 -16.83 3.72
C ASN A 123 -11.35 -16.20 3.12
N ILE A 124 -10.82 -16.83 2.07
CA ILE A 124 -9.61 -16.39 1.36
C ILE A 124 -9.84 -15.09 0.56
N THR A 125 -11.10 -14.65 0.41
CA THR A 125 -11.45 -13.53 -0.47
C THR A 125 -11.42 -12.19 0.26
N GLU A 126 -11.73 -12.18 1.56
CA GLU A 126 -11.78 -10.96 2.35
C GLU A 126 -10.44 -10.70 3.02
N LYS A 127 -9.73 -9.69 2.52
CA LYS A 127 -8.48 -9.19 3.07
C LYS A 127 -8.79 -7.94 3.86
N ILE A 128 -8.43 -7.95 5.14
CA ILE A 128 -8.81 -6.90 6.07
C ILE A 128 -7.53 -6.15 6.46
N PRO A 129 -7.33 -4.91 5.98
CA PRO A 129 -6.13 -4.16 6.29
C PRO A 129 -6.08 -3.78 7.77
N ILE A 130 -4.90 -3.93 8.36
CA ILE A 130 -4.63 -3.40 9.69
C ILE A 130 -4.31 -1.91 9.60
N ASN A 131 -4.42 -1.21 10.72
CA ASN A 131 -4.08 0.20 10.84
C ASN A 131 -2.61 0.43 10.44
N PHE A 132 -2.39 1.43 9.58
CA PHE A 132 -1.07 1.77 9.06
C PHE A 132 -0.03 2.05 10.15
N SER A 133 -0.40 2.74 11.24
CA SER A 133 0.55 3.03 12.34
C SER A 133 1.02 1.77 13.08
N LEU A 134 0.18 0.73 13.15
CA LEU A 134 0.58 -0.56 13.71
C LEU A 134 1.45 -1.34 12.71
N SER A 135 1.13 -1.25 11.41
CA SER A 135 1.99 -1.83 10.36
C SER A 135 3.42 -1.31 10.46
N GLU A 136 3.61 0.00 10.61
CA GLU A 136 4.96 0.60 10.81
C GLU A 136 5.66 0.02 12.04
N THR A 137 4.90 -0.15 13.14
CA THR A 137 5.44 -0.67 14.41
C THR A 137 5.93 -2.11 14.24
N TYR A 138 5.11 -3.00 13.67
CA TYR A 138 5.50 -4.39 13.45
C TYR A 138 6.67 -4.51 12.49
N VAL A 139 6.69 -3.71 11.43
CA VAL A 139 7.77 -3.71 10.44
C VAL A 139 9.07 -3.23 11.06
N SER A 140 9.03 -2.21 11.91
CA SER A 140 10.22 -1.72 12.62
C SER A 140 10.79 -2.77 13.59
N GLN A 141 9.93 -3.51 14.29
CA GLN A 141 10.35 -4.55 15.24
C GLN A 141 10.97 -5.77 14.53
N LEU A 142 10.46 -6.11 13.35
CA LEU A 142 10.91 -7.26 12.57
C LEU A 142 12.12 -6.93 11.67
N GLY A 143 12.28 -5.68 11.24
CA GLY A 143 13.40 -5.24 10.40
C GLY A 143 14.73 -5.04 11.14
N GLU A 144 14.72 -5.02 12.48
CA GLU A 144 15.93 -4.92 13.31
C GLU A 144 16.45 -6.28 13.83
N SER A 145 15.77 -7.40 13.51
CA SER A 145 16.19 -8.76 13.88
C SER A 145 17.04 -9.42 12.79
#